data_AF-A0A9X4GGY7-F1
#
_entry.id   AF-A0A9X4GGY7-F1
#
_cell.length_a   1.000
_cell.length_b   1.000
_cell.length_c   1.000
_cell.angle_alpha   90.00
_cell.angle_beta   90.00
_cell.angle_gamma   90.00
#
_symmetry.space_group_name_H-M   'P 1'
#
loop_
_entity.id
_entity.type
_entity.pdbx_description
1 polymer ?
#
loop_
_entity_poly.entity_id
_entity_poly.type
_entity_poly.pdbx_seq_one_letter_code
_entity_poly.pdbx_strand_id
1 'polypeptide(L)'
;MKKIPLDILQEKARLLTKEELRKHILPKNLKEKLTLVIEQDGDHRVFILFVPGHTPKDGIDISRVRINEYSGKAVIEYIGLELKK
;
A
#
# COMPACT_ATOMS: atom_id res chain seq x y z
N MET A 1 -15.89 -12.19 15.74
CA MET A 1 -16.24 -11.36 14.56
C MET A 1 -15.87 -12.13 13.30
N LYS A 2 -16.61 -11.95 12.20
CA LYS A 2 -16.30 -12.59 10.91
C LYS A 2 -15.15 -11.83 10.23
N LYS A 3 -14.21 -12.54 9.62
CA LYS A 3 -13.15 -11.93 8.80
C LYS A 3 -13.76 -11.26 7.56
N ILE A 4 -13.26 -10.09 7.23
CA ILE A 4 -13.57 -9.38 6.00
C ILE A 4 -12.80 -10.08 4.86
N PRO A 5 -13.45 -10.36 3.72
CA PRO A 5 -12.79 -10.91 2.53
C PRO A 5 -11.59 -10.09 2.06
N LEU A 6 -10.56 -10.78 1.55
CA LEU A 6 -9.30 -10.16 1.16
C LEU A 6 -9.46 -9.12 0.04
N ASP A 7 -10.32 -9.41 -0.93
CA ASP A 7 -10.65 -8.52 -2.05
C ASP A 7 -11.24 -7.18 -1.56
N ILE A 8 -12.11 -7.23 -0.53
CA ILE A 8 -12.68 -6.03 0.09
C ILE A 8 -11.60 -5.23 0.82
N LEU A 9 -10.70 -5.90 1.54
CA LEU A 9 -9.58 -5.24 2.23
C LEU A 9 -8.60 -4.62 1.23
N GLN A 10 -8.31 -5.33 0.13
CA GLN A 10 -7.43 -4.85 -0.93
C GLN A 10 -8.02 -3.63 -1.64
N GLU A 11 -9.33 -3.65 -1.97
CA GLU A 11 -9.99 -2.49 -2.58
C GLU A 11 -9.98 -1.28 -1.64
N LYS A 12 -10.19 -1.50 -0.34
CA LYS A 12 -10.07 -0.44 0.68
C LYS A 12 -8.65 0.14 0.73
N ALA A 13 -7.63 -0.72 0.74
CA ALA A 13 -6.23 -0.29 0.72
C ALA A 13 -5.90 0.52 -0.55
N ARG A 14 -6.43 0.09 -1.70
CA ARG A 14 -6.25 0.77 -2.99
C ARG A 14 -6.85 2.16 -3.00
N LEU A 15 -8.08 2.31 -2.50
CA LEU A 15 -8.77 3.61 -2.43
C LEU A 15 -8.02 4.58 -1.51
N LEU A 16 -7.64 4.13 -0.30
CA LEU A 16 -6.86 4.94 0.64
C LEU A 16 -5.52 5.36 0.06
N THR A 17 -4.79 4.42 -0.53
CA THR A 17 -3.50 4.70 -1.18
C THR A 17 -3.69 5.70 -2.32
N LYS A 18 -4.72 5.54 -3.16
CA LYS A 18 -4.99 6.46 -4.27
C LYS A 18 -5.29 7.88 -3.80
N GLU A 19 -6.06 8.04 -2.73
CA GLU A 19 -6.36 9.35 -2.15
C GLU A 19 -5.10 10.02 -1.59
N GLU A 20 -4.25 9.27 -0.89
CA GLU A 20 -3.02 9.81 -0.31
C GLU A 20 -1.99 10.16 -1.39
N LEU A 21 -1.81 9.30 -2.39
CA LEU A 21 -0.90 9.52 -3.51
C LEU A 21 -1.23 10.77 -4.34
N ARG A 22 -2.48 11.26 -4.33
CA ARG A 22 -2.82 12.54 -4.99
C ARG A 22 -2.07 13.73 -4.41
N LYS A 23 -1.66 13.65 -3.14
CA LYS A 23 -0.89 14.68 -2.44
C LYS A 23 0.61 14.60 -2.73
N HIS A 24 1.07 13.56 -3.43
CA HIS A 24 2.49 13.25 -3.61
C HIS A 24 2.93 13.36 -5.07
N ILE A 25 4.20 13.65 -5.29
CA ILE A 25 4.83 13.69 -6.62
C ILE A 25 5.00 12.25 -7.10
N LEU A 26 4.29 11.90 -8.19
CA LEU A 26 4.36 10.57 -8.78
C LEU A 26 5.54 10.48 -9.76
N PRO A 27 6.42 9.48 -9.65
CA PRO A 27 7.46 9.21 -10.63
C PRO A 27 6.86 8.96 -12.02
N LYS A 28 7.47 9.51 -13.08
CA LYS A 28 6.94 9.40 -14.46
C LYS A 28 6.77 7.95 -14.92
N ASN A 29 7.63 7.04 -14.45
CA ASN A 29 7.63 5.62 -14.87
C ASN A 29 7.07 4.68 -13.81
N LEU A 30 6.30 5.20 -12.85
CA LEU A 30 5.82 4.41 -11.72
C LEU A 30 4.98 3.21 -12.19
N LYS A 31 4.06 3.43 -13.13
CA LYS A 31 3.02 2.46 -13.50
C LYS A 31 3.54 1.15 -14.10
N GLU A 32 4.69 1.15 -14.76
CA GLU A 32 5.18 -0.01 -15.51
C GLU A 32 5.77 -1.10 -14.61
N LYS A 33 6.04 -0.78 -13.34
CA LYS A 33 6.74 -1.68 -12.41
C LYS A 33 6.06 -1.79 -11.04
N LEU A 34 4.86 -1.25 -10.86
CA LEU A 34 4.17 -1.34 -9.57
C LEU A 34 3.84 -2.79 -9.24
N THR A 35 4.32 -3.23 -8.07
CA THR A 35 4.07 -4.55 -7.51
C THR A 35 3.35 -4.39 -6.17
N LEU A 36 2.36 -5.25 -5.94
CA LEU A 36 1.64 -5.33 -4.67
C LEU A 36 2.06 -6.62 -3.96
N VAL A 37 2.54 -6.49 -2.73
CA VAL A 37 2.73 -7.59 -1.79
C VAL A 37 1.67 -7.49 -0.70
N ILE A 38 1.18 -8.66 -0.28
CA ILE A 38 0.19 -8.78 0.79
C ILE A 38 0.81 -9.67 1.87
N GLU A 39 0.99 -9.09 3.05
CA GLU A 39 1.50 -9.81 4.23
C GLU A 39 0.40 -9.96 5.28
N GLN A 40 0.59 -10.92 6.18
CA GLN A 40 -0.25 -11.11 7.36
C GLN A 40 0.56 -10.80 8.61
N ASP A 41 0.03 -9.91 9.45
CA ASP A 41 0.62 -9.52 10.74
C ASP A 41 -0.44 -9.63 11.84
N GLY A 42 -0.48 -10.80 12.49
CA GLY A 42 -1.53 -11.17 13.44
C GLY A 42 -2.92 -11.07 12.81
N ASP A 43 -3.76 -10.20 13.38
CA ASP A 43 -5.12 -9.89 12.91
C ASP A 43 -5.17 -8.82 11.81
N HIS A 44 -4.03 -8.48 11.20
CA HIS A 44 -3.94 -7.45 10.17
C HIS A 44 -3.47 -8.03 8.83
N ARG A 45 -3.98 -7.45 7.75
CA ARG A 45 -3.40 -7.53 6.40
C ARG A 45 -2.59 -6.28 6.14
N VAL A 46 -1.39 -6.45 5.64
CA VAL A 46 -0.51 -5.35 5.25
C VAL A 46 -0.37 -5.38 3.74
N PHE A 47 -0.77 -4.29 3.09
CA PHE A 47 -0.68 -4.10 1.66
C PHE A 47 0.50 -3.18 1.37
N ILE A 48 1.51 -3.71 0.69
CA ILE A 48 2.75 -3.00 0.38
C ILE A 48 2.79 -2.78 -1.12
N LEU A 49 2.71 -1.53 -1.54
CA LEU A 49 2.90 -1.13 -2.93
C LEU A 49 4.34 -0.66 -3.09
N PHE A 50 5.07 -1.23 -4.04
CA PHE A 50 6.47 -0.88 -4.28
C PHE A 50 6.83 -1.02 -5.75
N VAL A 51 7.97 -0.44 -6.14
CA VAL A 51 8.62 -0.66 -7.42
C VAL A 51 9.84 -1.55 -7.16
N PRO A 52 9.92 -2.77 -7.72
CA PRO A 52 11.08 -3.62 -7.56
C PRO A 52 12.28 -3.03 -8.30
N GLY A 53 13.44 -3.07 -7.64
CA GLY A 53 14.72 -2.78 -8.26
C GLY A 53 15.44 -4.05 -8.70
N HIS A 54 16.63 -3.90 -9.29
CA HIS A 54 17.47 -5.06 -9.65
C HIS A 54 18.02 -5.77 -8.40
N THR A 55 18.22 -5.03 -7.31
CA THR A 55 18.51 -5.57 -5.98
C THR A 55 17.46 -5.08 -4.96
N PRO A 56 17.34 -5.72 -3.77
CA PRO A 56 16.41 -5.26 -2.73
C PRO A 56 16.61 -3.81 -2.31
N LYS A 57 17.85 -3.29 -2.37
CA LYS A 57 18.17 -1.89 -2.02
C LYS A 57 17.72 -0.88 -3.07
N ASP A 58 17.53 -1.35 -4.29
CA ASP A 58 17.09 -0.52 -5.42
C ASP A 58 15.55 -0.46 -5.53
N GLY A 59 14.86 -1.22 -4.68
CA GLY A 59 13.41 -1.18 -4.57
C GLY A 59 12.94 0.13 -3.94
N ILE A 60 11.83 0.66 -4.44
CA ILE A 60 11.21 1.88 -3.90
C ILE A 60 9.87 1.50 -3.31
N ASP A 61 9.77 1.51 -1.98
CA ASP A 61 8.50 1.38 -1.29
C ASP A 61 7.65 2.62 -1.54
N ILE A 62 6.46 2.43 -2.10
CA ILE A 62 5.55 3.53 -2.47
C ILE A 62 4.55 3.77 -1.35
N SER A 63 3.91 2.71 -0.86
CA SER A 63 2.98 2.81 0.26
C SER A 63 2.92 1.52 1.07
N ARG A 64 2.60 1.67 2.35
CA ARG A 64 2.28 0.56 3.25
C ARG A 64 0.96 0.86 3.96
N VAL A 65 -0.03 0.00 3.76
CA VAL A 65 -1.35 0.13 4.39
C VAL A 65 -1.62 -1.09 5.26
N ARG A 66 -1.84 -0.86 6.55
CA ARG A 66 -2.21 -1.90 7.52
C ARG A 66 -3.73 -1.84 7.75
N ILE A 67 -4.40 -2.98 7.63
CA ILE A 67 -5.85 -3.09 7.83
C ILE A 67 -6.15 -4.25 8.77
N ASN A 68 -6.93 -4.00 9.81
CA ASN A 68 -7.42 -5.06 10.70
C ASN A 68 -8.49 -5.90 9.99
N GLU A 69 -8.30 -7.22 9.93
CA GLU A 69 -9.13 -8.15 9.15
C GLU A 69 -10.57 -8.31 9.67
N TYR A 70 -10.87 -7.87 10.90
CA TYR A 70 -12.19 -8.04 11.53
C TYR A 70 -12.96 -6.73 11.61
N SER A 71 -12.29 -5.63 11.95
CA SER A 71 -12.91 -4.30 12.08
C SER A 71 -12.82 -3.48 10.81
N GLY A 72 -11.93 -3.83 9.88
CA GLY A 72 -11.65 -3.08 8.67
C GLY A 72 -11.00 -1.72 8.93
N LYS A 73 -10.60 -1.39 10.17
CA LYS A 73 -9.83 -0.17 10.47
C LYS A 73 -8.51 -0.20 9.70
N ALA A 74 -8.24 0.85 8.95
CA ALA A 74 -7.12 0.94 8.03
C ALA A 74 -6.27 2.17 8.34
N VAL A 75 -4.96 2.01 8.26
CA VAL A 75 -3.97 3.08 8.47
C VAL A 75 -2.93 3.01 7.36
N ILE A 76 -2.59 4.17 6.79
CA ILE A 76 -1.42 4.31 5.92
C ILE A 76 -0.22 4.50 6.85
N GLU A 77 0.65 3.50 6.93
CA GLU A 77 1.82 3.52 7.81
C GLU A 77 2.96 4.33 7.19
N TYR A 78 3.04 4.36 5.87
CA TYR A 78 4.15 4.95 5.14
C TYR A 78 3.75 5.33 3.71
N ILE A 79 4.30 6.45 3.23
CA ILE A 79 4.34 6.84 1.83
C ILE A 79 5.78 7.25 1.51
N GLY A 80 6.42 6.56 0.56
CA GLY A 80 7.82 6.80 0.18
C GLY A 80 8.01 7.83 -0.93
N LEU A 81 7.05 8.73 -1.09
CA LEU A 81 7.07 9.77 -2.12
C LEU A 81 7.15 11.15 -1.50
N GLU A 82 7.67 12.10 -2.26
CA GLU A 82 7.69 13.51 -1.85
C GLU A 82 6.29 14.12 -1.93
N LEU A 83 5.96 15.01 -0.99
CA LEU A 83 4.72 15.79 -1.03
C LEU A 83 4.77 16.83 -2.15
N LYS A 84 3.62 17.08 -2.78
CA LYS A 84 3.42 18.26 -3.62
C LYS A 84 3.44 19.48 -2.69
N LYS A 85 4.33 20.42 -2.94
CA LYS A 85 4.33 21.73 -2.28
C LYS A 85 3.10 22.55 -2.68
#